data_AF-A0A9E2NQX2-F1
#
_entry.id   AF-A0A9E2NQX2-F1
#
_cell.length_a   1.000
_cell.length_b   1.000
_cell.length_c   1.000
_cell.angle_alpha   90.00
_cell.angle_beta   90.00
_cell.angle_gamma   90.00
#
_symmetry.space_group_name_H-M   'P 1'
#
loop_
_entity.id
_entity.type
_entity.pdbx_description
1 polymer ?
#
loop_
_entity_poly.entity_id
_entity_poly.type
_entity_poly.pdbx_seq_one_letter_code
_entity_poly.pdbx_strand_id
1 'polypeptide(L)'
;MPGTARLQSLLSKRVTRDAEHNRYCPELEEDLKECLWCLRRNAMMFDLEVDPDLIEQRIYERQALLCRYRYLIQKARELGLHTILSGRPAEGGAPGWG
;
A
#
# COMPACT_ATOMS: atom_id res chain seq x y z
N MET A 1 31.36 39.51 -19.87
CA MET A 1 30.15 39.43 -19.01
C MET A 1 28.98 39.01 -19.88
N PRO A 2 28.13 38.07 -19.46
CA PRO A 2 28.31 36.65 -19.78
C PRO A 2 27.28 36.14 -20.81
N GLY A 3 27.76 35.42 -21.83
CA GLY A 3 26.92 34.56 -22.66
C GLY A 3 26.56 33.31 -21.85
N THR A 4 25.37 33.28 -21.28
CA THR A 4 24.84 32.15 -20.53
C THR A 4 24.58 30.99 -21.51
N ALA A 5 25.58 30.14 -21.69
CA ALA A 5 25.42 28.81 -22.24
C ALA A 5 24.43 28.07 -21.32
N ARG A 6 23.17 28.07 -21.72
CA ARG A 6 22.10 27.28 -21.14
C ARG A 6 22.56 25.83 -21.24
N LEU A 7 23.06 25.29 -20.13
CA LEU A 7 23.24 23.86 -19.94
C LEU A 7 21.88 23.24 -20.21
N GLN A 8 21.70 22.74 -21.44
CA GLN A 8 20.60 21.87 -21.78
C GLN A 8 20.84 20.64 -20.92
N SER A 9 20.07 20.56 -19.83
CA SER A 9 19.96 19.38 -18.99
C SER A 9 19.53 18.21 -19.87
N LEU A 10 20.52 17.56 -20.46
CA LEU A 10 20.46 16.31 -21.19
C LEU A 10 20.42 15.21 -20.13
N LEU A 11 19.32 15.10 -19.37
CA LEU A 11 18.86 13.90 -18.65
C LEU A 11 17.80 14.27 -17.61
N SER A 12 16.57 14.45 -18.07
CA SER A 12 15.44 13.71 -17.50
C SER A 12 14.29 13.91 -18.48
N LYS A 13 14.21 13.02 -19.47
CA LYS A 13 12.97 12.82 -20.21
C LYS A 13 11.93 12.53 -19.15
N ARG A 14 11.10 13.52 -18.88
CA ARG A 14 9.97 13.51 -17.96
C ARG A 14 9.35 12.12 -18.05
N VAL A 15 9.58 11.29 -17.04
CA VAL A 15 8.64 10.23 -16.71
C VAL A 15 7.33 10.96 -16.64
N THR A 16 6.44 10.68 -17.58
CA THR A 16 5.08 11.18 -17.53
C THR A 16 4.58 10.67 -16.19
N ARG A 17 4.48 11.54 -15.19
CA ARG A 17 3.82 11.18 -13.94
C ARG A 17 2.44 10.74 -14.37
N ASP A 18 2.21 9.44 -14.41
CA ASP A 18 0.94 8.88 -14.85
C ASP A 18 -0.16 9.52 -14.00
N ALA A 19 -1.38 9.65 -14.54
CA ALA A 19 -2.48 10.28 -13.83
C ALA A 19 -2.72 9.68 -12.42
N GLU A 20 -2.30 8.42 -12.21
CA GLU A 20 -2.26 7.74 -10.92
C GLU A 20 -1.22 8.32 -9.93
N HIS A 21 -0.03 8.70 -10.39
CA HIS A 21 1.02 9.27 -9.52
C HIS A 21 0.62 10.63 -8.94
N ASN A 22 -0.20 11.41 -9.67
CA ASN A 22 -0.79 12.64 -9.14
C ASN A 22 -1.94 12.40 -8.16
N ARG A 23 -2.52 11.19 -8.14
CA ARG A 23 -3.60 10.79 -7.23
C ARG A 23 -3.08 9.92 -6.08
N TYR A 24 -1.78 9.68 -6.05
CA TYR A 24 -1.15 8.83 -5.06
C TYR A 24 -1.40 9.38 -3.64
N CYS A 25 -2.01 8.55 -2.81
CA CYS A 25 -2.28 8.86 -1.41
C CYS A 25 -1.38 7.96 -0.54
N PRO A 26 -0.21 8.46 -0.07
CA PRO A 26 0.72 7.66 0.73
C PRO A 26 0.07 7.10 2.00
N GLU A 27 -0.79 7.88 2.63
CA GLU A 27 -1.54 7.47 3.83
C GLU A 27 -2.41 6.23 3.58
N LEU A 28 -3.04 6.13 2.39
CA LEU A 28 -3.87 4.99 2.03
C LEU A 28 -3.05 3.71 1.82
N GLU A 29 -1.86 3.84 1.26
CA GLU A 29 -0.93 2.71 1.10
C GLU A 29 -0.41 2.24 2.47
N GLU A 30 -0.05 3.18 3.36
CA GLU A 30 0.37 2.86 4.73
C GLU A 30 -0.75 2.21 5.53
N ASP A 31 -1.98 2.73 5.46
CA ASP A 31 -3.17 2.13 6.07
C ASP A 31 -3.40 0.69 5.58
N LEU A 32 -3.22 0.44 4.28
CA LEU A 32 -3.35 -0.89 3.69
C LEU A 32 -2.26 -1.85 4.20
N LYS A 33 -1.01 -1.39 4.24
CA LYS A 33 0.12 -2.16 4.78
C LYS A 33 -0.09 -2.50 6.26
N GLU A 34 -0.51 -1.53 7.06
CA GLU A 34 -0.82 -1.73 8.48
C GLU A 34 -1.95 -2.76 8.63
N CYS A 35 -3.03 -2.61 7.87
CA CYS A 35 -4.16 -3.53 7.92
C CYS A 35 -3.76 -4.98 7.56
N LEU A 36 -2.92 -5.16 6.53
CA LEU A 36 -2.38 -6.45 6.14
C LEU A 36 -1.44 -7.04 7.21
N TRP A 37 -0.62 -6.21 7.84
CA TRP A 37 0.23 -6.62 8.95
C TRP A 37 -0.61 -7.10 10.14
N CYS A 38 -1.64 -6.35 10.52
CA CYS A 38 -2.58 -6.73 11.58
C CYS A 38 -3.30 -8.04 11.25
N LEU A 39 -3.74 -8.25 10.01
CA LEU A 39 -4.36 -9.52 9.58
C LEU A 39 -3.40 -10.70 9.71
N ARG A 40 -2.14 -10.54 9.30
CA ARG A 40 -1.12 -11.59 9.43
C ARG A 40 -0.83 -11.91 10.90
N ARG A 41 -0.69 -10.87 11.73
CA ARG A 41 -0.48 -11.04 13.17
C ARG A 41 -1.68 -11.70 13.84
N ASN A 42 -2.90 -11.30 13.50
CA ASN A 42 -4.12 -11.89 14.04
C ASN A 42 -4.21 -13.38 13.68
N ALA A 43 -3.87 -13.78 12.45
CA ALA A 43 -3.78 -15.19 12.06
C ALA A 43 -2.75 -15.96 12.89
N MET A 44 -1.53 -15.43 13.03
CA MET A 44 -0.49 -16.05 13.87
C MET A 44 -0.93 -16.22 15.33
N MET A 45 -1.60 -15.21 15.90
CA MET A 45 -2.11 -15.29 17.27
C MET A 45 -3.22 -16.33 17.39
N PHE A 46 -4.12 -16.40 16.41
CA PHE A 46 -5.20 -17.38 16.38
C PHE A 46 -4.66 -18.82 16.37
N ASP A 47 -3.62 -19.10 15.58
CA ASP A 47 -3.02 -20.44 15.48
C ASP A 47 -2.36 -20.92 16.78
N LEU A 48 -1.95 -19.99 17.65
CA LEU A 48 -1.31 -20.29 18.93
C LEU A 48 -2.28 -20.25 20.12
N GLU A 49 -3.49 -19.73 19.93
CA GLU A 49 -4.46 -19.53 21.00
C GLU A 49 -5.21 -20.82 21.32
N VAL A 50 -5.37 -21.11 22.60
CA VAL A 50 -6.05 -22.33 23.09
C VAL A 50 -7.24 -21.96 23.98
N ASP A 51 -7.25 -20.76 24.54
CA ASP A 51 -8.35 -20.28 25.35
C ASP A 51 -9.58 -19.95 24.46
N PRO A 52 -10.75 -20.55 24.73
CA PRO A 52 -11.92 -20.40 23.86
C PRO A 52 -12.46 -18.97 23.80
N ASP A 53 -12.38 -18.21 24.89
CA ASP A 53 -12.87 -16.82 24.93
C ASP A 53 -11.94 -15.91 24.13
N LEU A 54 -10.63 -16.15 24.24
CA LEU A 54 -9.64 -15.43 23.43
C LEU A 54 -9.70 -15.82 21.95
N ILE A 55 -9.97 -17.08 21.62
CA ILE A 55 -10.22 -17.53 20.24
C ILE A 55 -11.42 -16.76 19.66
N GLU A 56 -12.53 -16.66 20.41
CA GLU A 56 -13.71 -15.92 19.96
C GLU A 56 -13.39 -14.43 19.77
N GLN A 57 -12.66 -13.81 20.70
CA GLN A 57 -12.16 -12.45 20.57
C GLN A 57 -11.34 -12.25 19.29
N ARG A 58 -10.44 -13.20 18.95
CA ARG A 58 -9.62 -13.14 17.73
C ARG A 58 -10.45 -13.25 16.46
N ILE A 59 -11.54 -14.01 16.46
CA ILE A 59 -12.47 -14.10 15.33
C ILE A 59 -13.14 -12.74 15.08
N TYR A 60 -13.63 -12.07 16.12
CA TYR A 60 -14.21 -10.73 15.98
C TYR A 60 -13.18 -9.69 15.52
N GLU A 61 -11.97 -9.72 16.07
CA GLU A 61 -10.87 -8.86 15.63
C GLU A 61 -10.57 -9.07 14.13
N ARG A 62 -10.50 -10.32 13.68
CA ARG A 62 -10.29 -10.65 12.26
C ARG A 62 -11.40 -10.09 11.37
N GLN A 63 -12.65 -10.20 11.80
CA GLN A 63 -13.79 -9.66 11.05
C GLN A 63 -13.71 -8.14 10.93
N ALA A 64 -13.36 -7.43 12.00
CA ALA A 64 -13.16 -5.99 11.99
C ALA A 64 -12.01 -5.57 11.05
N LEU A 65 -10.89 -6.28 11.10
CA LEU A 65 -9.75 -6.05 10.20
C LEU A 65 -10.11 -6.29 8.73
N LEU A 66 -10.85 -7.36 8.41
CA LEU A 66 -11.32 -7.62 7.05
C LEU A 66 -12.31 -6.55 6.57
N CYS A 67 -13.13 -6.01 7.47
CA CYS A 67 -14.00 -4.88 7.16
C CYS A 67 -13.18 -3.63 6.77
N ARG A 68 -12.19 -3.27 7.59
CA ARG A 68 -11.26 -2.16 7.29
C ARG A 68 -10.53 -2.39 5.96
N TYR A 69 -10.00 -3.58 5.73
CA TYR A 69 -9.32 -3.94 4.48
C TYR A 69 -10.23 -3.73 3.25
N ARG A 70 -11.46 -4.25 3.28
CA ARG A 70 -12.43 -4.08 2.17
C ARG A 70 -12.73 -2.61 1.90
N TYR A 71 -12.89 -1.80 2.94
CA TYR A 71 -13.10 -0.36 2.81
C TYR A 71 -11.90 0.34 2.15
N LEU A 72 -10.67 0.05 2.59
CA LEU A 72 -9.47 0.66 2.01
C LEU A 72 -9.25 0.26 0.55
N ILE A 73 -9.51 -1.01 0.21
CA ILE A 73 -9.47 -1.48 -1.19
C ILE A 73 -10.52 -0.76 -2.05
N GLN A 74 -11.72 -0.56 -1.53
CA GLN A 74 -12.78 0.18 -2.24
C GLN A 74 -12.39 1.64 -2.45
N LYS A 75 -11.84 2.30 -1.42
CA LYS A 75 -11.32 3.68 -1.50
C LYS A 75 -10.17 3.79 -2.51
N ALA A 76 -9.27 2.81 -2.57
CA ALA A 76 -8.20 2.77 -3.57
C ALA A 76 -8.75 2.63 -4.99
N ARG A 77 -9.81 1.84 -5.19
CA ARG A 77 -10.49 1.69 -6.49
C ARG A 77 -11.16 2.99 -6.95
N GLU A 78 -11.82 3.70 -6.04
CA GLU A 78 -12.49 4.98 -6.34
C GLU A 78 -11.49 6.07 -6.75
N LEU A 79 -10.30 6.07 -6.17
CA LEU A 79 -9.21 6.98 -6.54
C LEU A 79 -8.49 6.56 -7.83
N GLY A 80 -8.78 5.36 -8.37
CA GLY A 80 -8.10 4.78 -9.52
C GLY A 80 -6.65 4.38 -9.21
N LEU A 81 -6.36 4.01 -7.96
CA LEU A 81 -5.01 3.64 -7.49
C LEU A 81 -4.77 2.14 -7.67
N HIS A 82 -4.73 1.68 -8.92
CA HIS A 82 -4.53 0.28 -9.25
C HIS A 82 -3.11 -0.22 -8.99
N THR A 83 -2.13 0.69 -8.92
CA THR A 83 -0.73 0.42 -8.57
C THR A 83 -0.56 -0.10 -7.14
N ILE A 84 -1.27 0.48 -6.16
CA ILE A 84 -1.27 0.02 -4.75
C ILE A 84 -1.86 -1.40 -4.66
N LEU A 85 -2.86 -1.71 -5.48
CA LEU A 85 -3.55 -3.01 -5.51
C LEU A 85 -2.74 -4.12 -6.21
N SER A 86 -1.92 -3.75 -7.18
CA SER A 86 -1.19 -4.71 -8.03
C SER A 86 0.12 -5.19 -7.40
N GLY A 87 0.55 -4.61 -6.27
CA GLY A 87 1.88 -4.86 -5.69
C GLY A 87 3.01 -4.59 -6.69
N ARG A 88 2.71 -3.86 -7.77
CA ARG A 88 3.65 -3.64 -8.87
C ARG A 88 4.66 -2.62 -8.35
N PRO A 89 5.96 -2.95 -8.32
CA PRO A 89 6.96 -1.96 -8.00
C PRO A 89 6.79 -0.83 -9.02
N ALA A 90 6.50 0.37 -8.54
CA ALA A 90 6.66 1.57 -9.35
C ALA A 90 8.13 1.58 -9.78
N GLU A 91 8.37 1.21 -11.03
CA GLU A 91 9.60 1.40 -11.80
C GLU A 91 10.90 1.35 -10.95
N GLY A 92 11.49 0.15 -10.80
CA GLY A 92 12.92 0.03 -10.50
C GLY A 92 13.36 -0.41 -9.09
N GLY A 93 12.54 -1.09 -8.31
CA GLY A 93 12.97 -1.71 -7.05
C GLY A 93 12.22 -3.03 -6.79
N ALA A 94 12.96 -4.13 -6.63
CA ALA A 94 12.40 -5.48 -6.51
C ALA A 94 11.32 -5.60 -5.40
N PRO A 95 10.18 -6.29 -5.63
CA PRO A 95 9.24 -6.62 -4.58
C PRO A 95 9.68 -7.95 -3.95
N GLY A 96 10.59 -7.89 -2.98
CA GLY A 96 10.84 -8.99 -2.06
C GLY A 96 9.74 -9.03 -1.01
N TRP A 97 8.57 -9.57 -1.35
CA TRP A 97 7.59 -10.00 -0.34
C TRP A 97 7.89 -11.45 0.01
N GLY A 98 8.92 -11.63 0.83
CA GLY A 98 9.24 -12.86 1.57
C GLY A 98 9.08 -12.61 3.06
#